data_AF-A0A3N5FXH9-F1
#
_entry.id   AF-A0A3N5FXH9-F1
#
_cell.length_a   1.000
_cell.length_b   1.000
_cell.length_c   1.000
_cell.angle_alpha   90.00
_cell.angle_beta   90.00
_cell.angle_gamma   90.00
#
_symmetry.space_group_name_H-M   'P 1'
#
loop_
_entity.id
_entity.type
_entity.pdbx_description
1 polymer ?
#
loop_
_entity_poly.entity_id
_entity_poly.type
_entity_poly.pdbx_seq_one_letter_code
_entity_poly.pdbx_strand_id
1 'polypeptide(L)'
;MITVGIVIGAGIFQTPALVADIAGSPAKMLTAWAVGGALSFIGALTYAELAAAYPSPGGDYTFLTRAYGKHVSFMFAWARSMVIITGSIALLGFILGDYLSRLFSLGDHSSA
;
A
#
# COMPACT_ATOMS: atom_id res chain seq x y z
N MET A 1 5.96 -14.28 -11.07
CA MET A 1 4.49 -14.40 -11.02
C MET A 1 3.93 -14.06 -9.64
N ILE A 2 4.48 -14.56 -8.53
CA ILE A 2 4.01 -14.23 -7.17
C ILE A 2 4.11 -12.72 -6.85
N THR A 3 5.20 -12.06 -7.26
CA THR A 3 5.42 -10.63 -6.99
C THR A 3 4.36 -9.72 -7.61
N VAL A 4 3.89 -10.03 -8.82
CA VAL A 4 2.85 -9.26 -9.50
C VAL A 4 1.53 -9.35 -8.74
N GLY A 5 1.15 -10.53 -8.25
CA GLY A 5 -0.07 -10.72 -7.47
C GLY A 5 -0.04 -10.06 -6.08
N ILE A 6 1.15 -9.92 -5.48
CA ILE A 6 1.30 -9.19 -4.21
C ILE A 6 1.18 -7.67 -4.42
N VAL A 7 1.69 -7.15 -5.54
CA VAL A 7 1.69 -5.72 -5.85
C VAL A 7 0.31 -5.25 -6.34
N ILE A 8 -0.38 -6.04 -7.17
CA ILE A 8 -1.73 -5.72 -7.63
C ILE A 8 -2.73 -6.06 -6.51
N GLY A 9 -3.02 -5.08 -5.66
CA GLY A 9 -4.01 -5.18 -4.58
C GLY A 9 -5.36 -4.53 -4.91
N ALA A 10 -6.26 -4.51 -3.92
CA ALA A 10 -7.60 -3.92 -4.05
C ALA A 10 -7.60 -2.39 -4.28
N GLY A 11 -6.47 -1.71 -4.05
CA GLY A 11 -6.35 -0.27 -4.27
C GLY A 11 -6.69 0.18 -5.70
N ILE A 12 -6.49 -0.68 -6.70
CA ILE A 12 -6.83 -0.35 -8.09
C ILE A 12 -8.33 -0.07 -8.31
N PHE A 13 -9.21 -0.55 -7.42
CA PHE A 13 -10.66 -0.32 -7.56
C PHE A 13 -11.10 1.06 -7.05
N GLN A 14 -10.32 1.69 -6.16
CA GLN A 14 -10.70 2.96 -5.54
C GLN A 14 -9.76 4.12 -5.93
N THR A 15 -8.45 3.87 -5.99
CA THR A 15 -7.44 4.89 -6.23
C THR A 15 -7.60 5.60 -7.59
N PRO A 16 -7.94 4.94 -8.71
CA PRO A 16 -8.12 5.63 -9.98
C PRO A 16 -9.22 6.69 -9.96
N ALA A 17 -10.35 6.41 -9.30
CA ALA A 17 -11.45 7.36 -9.17
C ALA A 17 -11.04 8.59 -8.35
N LEU A 18 -10.35 8.37 -7.22
CA LEU A 18 -9.79 9.45 -6.40
C LEU A 18 -8.76 10.30 -7.17
N VAL A 19 -7.84 9.66 -7.90
CA VAL A 19 -6.83 10.38 -8.68
C VAL A 19 -7.47 11.15 -9.83
N ALA A 20 -8.49 10.59 -10.49
CA ALA A 20 -9.22 11.29 -11.55
C ALA A 20 -9.91 12.56 -11.03
N ASP A 21 -10.56 12.47 -9.86
CA ASP A 21 -11.22 13.59 -9.20
C ASP A 21 -10.24 14.73 -8.86
N ILE A 22 -9.06 14.37 -8.34
CA ILE A 22 -8.02 15.33 -7.95
C ILE A 22 -7.24 15.90 -9.16
N ALA A 23 -6.95 15.07 -10.17
CA ALA A 23 -6.07 15.44 -11.28
C ALA A 23 -6.73 16.39 -12.29
N GLY A 24 -8.06 16.36 -12.40
CA GLY A 24 -8.85 17.24 -13.27
C GLY A 24 -8.62 17.06 -14.78
N SER A 25 -7.75 16.13 -15.21
CA SER A 25 -7.59 15.75 -16.62
C SER A 25 -7.02 14.33 -16.77
N PRO A 26 -7.44 13.56 -17.80
CA PRO A 26 -6.92 12.21 -18.04
C PRO A 26 -5.41 12.15 -18.25
N ALA A 27 -4.84 13.15 -18.93
CA ALA A 27 -3.40 13.22 -19.18
C ALA A 27 -2.61 13.32 -17.86
N LYS A 28 -3.03 14.20 -16.93
CA LYS A 28 -2.38 14.34 -15.61
C LYS A 28 -2.49 13.06 -14.79
N MET A 29 -3.65 12.39 -14.81
CA MET A 29 -3.85 11.10 -14.15
C MET A 29 -2.87 10.05 -14.69
N LEU A 30 -2.76 9.88 -16.00
CA LEU A 30 -1.84 8.91 -16.61
C LEU A 30 -0.37 9.24 -16.30
N THR A 31 0.01 10.53 -16.31
CA THR A 31 1.36 10.92 -15.93
C THR A 31 1.67 10.62 -14.46
N ALA A 32 0.71 10.84 -13.55
CA ALA A 32 0.88 10.49 -12.13
C ALA A 32 1.07 8.99 -11.93
N TRP A 33 0.32 8.16 -12.66
CA TRP A 33 0.50 6.70 -12.66
C TRP A 33 1.86 6.28 -13.22
N ALA A 34 2.30 6.87 -14.34
CA ALA A 34 3.59 6.56 -14.94
C ALA A 34 4.76 6.94 -14.01
N VAL A 35 4.70 8.13 -13.39
CA VAL A 35 5.71 8.59 -12.43
C VAL A 35 5.70 7.73 -11.17
N GLY A 36 4.53 7.42 -10.62
CA GLY A 36 4.39 6.53 -9.47
C GLY A 36 4.97 5.14 -9.75
N GLY A 37 4.65 4.56 -10.92
CA GLY A 37 5.18 3.28 -11.35
C GLY A 37 6.71 3.28 -11.51
N ALA A 38 7.27 4.33 -12.12
CA ALA A 38 8.72 4.48 -12.26
C ALA A 38 9.41 4.59 -10.89
N LEU A 39 8.86 5.39 -9.97
CA LEU A 39 9.41 5.54 -8.62
C LEU A 39 9.35 4.24 -7.83
N SER A 40 8.22 3.51 -7.89
CA SER A 40 8.08 2.20 -7.26
C SER A 40 9.06 1.17 -7.84
N PHE A 41 9.30 1.21 -9.16
CA PHE A 41 10.25 0.31 -9.81
C PHE A 41 11.69 0.57 -9.32
N ILE A 42 12.12 1.84 -9.26
CA ILE A 42 13.43 2.21 -8.73
C ILE A 42 13.56 1.76 -7.27
N GLY A 43 12.54 2.04 -6.44
CA GLY A 43 12.52 1.60 -5.04
C GLY A 43 12.62 0.08 -4.89
N ALA A 44 11.95 -0.69 -5.74
CA ALA A 44 12.02 -2.14 -5.75
C ALA A 44 13.43 -2.66 -6.06
N LEU A 45 14.15 -2.02 -6.99
CA LEU A 45 15.54 -2.36 -7.30
C LEU A 45 16.46 -2.09 -6.10
N THR A 46 16.33 -0.93 -5.45
CA THR A 46 17.09 -0.61 -4.23
C THR A 46 16.83 -1.61 -3.11
N TYR A 47 15.57 -2.01 -2.92
CA TYR A 47 15.21 -3.05 -1.94
C TYR A 47 15.77 -4.42 -2.32
N ALA A 48 15.82 -4.76 -3.61
CA ALA A 48 16.38 -6.02 -4.08
C ALA A 48 17.89 -6.09 -3.80
N GLU A 49 18.64 -5.01 -4.04
CA GLU A 49 20.07 -4.92 -3.71
C GLU A 49 20.30 -5.08 -2.20
N LEU A 50 19.49 -4.40 -1.39
CA LEU A 50 19.61 -4.47 0.07
C LEU A 50 19.28 -5.86 0.62
N ALA A 51 18.25 -6.51 0.08
CA ALA A 51 17.88 -7.87 0.45
C ALA A 51 18.93 -8.91 0.03
N ALA A 52 19.59 -8.70 -1.12
CA ALA A 52 20.68 -9.55 -1.57
C ALA A 52 21.96 -9.35 -0.72
N ALA A 53 22.26 -8.10 -0.34
CA ALA A 53 23.42 -7.77 0.49
C ALA A 53 23.28 -8.26 1.94
N TYR A 54 22.06 -8.22 2.49
CA TYR A 54 21.78 -8.59 3.89
C TYR A 54 20.63 -9.60 3.99
N PRO A 55 20.84 -10.87 3.58
CA PRO A 55 19.82 -11.89 3.65
C PRO A 55 19.47 -12.20 5.10
N SER A 56 18.28 -11.80 5.52
CA SER A 56 17.77 -12.03 6.87
C SER A 56 16.25 -12.20 6.87
N PRO A 57 15.70 -13.14 7.66
CA PRO A 57 14.25 -13.33 7.77
C PRO A 57 13.54 -12.14 8.43
N GLY A 58 14.26 -11.21 9.08
CA GLY A 58 13.65 -10.05 9.73
C GLY A 58 13.24 -8.90 8.80
N GLY A 59 13.55 -9.00 7.49
CA GLY A 59 13.14 -8.00 6.48
C GLY A 59 13.51 -6.55 6.85
N ASP A 60 12.56 -5.63 6.64
CA ASP A 60 12.72 -4.18 6.88
C ASP A 60 13.24 -3.85 8.28
N TYR A 61 12.84 -4.62 9.30
CA TYR A 61 13.30 -4.41 10.67
C TYR A 61 14.81 -4.62 10.80
N THR A 62 15.37 -5.60 10.07
CA THR A 62 16.81 -5.87 10.08
C THR A 62 17.59 -4.74 9.42
N PHE A 63 17.08 -4.21 8.30
CA PHE A 63 17.70 -3.09 7.61
C PHE A 63 17.72 -1.83 8.48
N LEU A 64 16.59 -1.50 9.10
CA LEU A 64 16.48 -0.37 10.00
C LEU A 64 17.33 -0.52 11.27
N THR A 65 17.40 -1.74 11.82
CA THR A 65 18.25 -2.01 12.98
C THR A 65 19.73 -1.81 12.65
N ARG A 66 20.16 -2.19 11.44
CA ARG A 66 21.55 -2.00 10.99
C ARG A 66 21.88 -0.54 10.70
N ALA A 67 20.96 0.21 10.11
CA ALA A 67 21.20 1.60 9.72
C ALA A 67 21.05 2.60 10.90
N TYR A 68 20.06 2.40 11.76
CA TYR A 68 19.66 3.39 12.78
C TYR A 68 19.62 2.84 14.22
N GLY A 69 19.92 1.55 14.41
CA GLY A 69 19.89 0.91 15.72
C GLY A 69 18.51 0.43 16.17
N LYS A 70 18.48 -0.21 17.35
CA LYS A 70 17.33 -0.95 17.88
C LYS A 70 16.12 -0.07 18.23
N HIS A 71 16.34 1.16 18.66
CA HIS A 71 15.24 2.04 19.08
C HIS A 71 14.35 2.45 17.90
N VAL A 72 14.97 2.84 16.78
CA VAL A 72 14.26 3.24 15.56
C VAL A 72 13.57 2.04 14.92
N SER A 73 14.23 0.89 14.86
CA SER A 73 13.61 -0.32 14.30
C SER A 73 12.44 -0.82 15.15
N PHE A 74 12.51 -0.72 16.48
CA PHE A 74 11.40 -1.02 17.37
C PHE A 74 10.20 -0.10 17.11
N MET A 75 10.44 1.21 16.98
CA MET A 75 9.39 2.18 16.67
C MET A 75 8.72 1.87 15.33
N PHE A 76 9.51 1.50 14.32
CA PHE A 76 8.99 1.07 13.03
C PHE A 76 8.17 -0.21 13.13
N ALA A 77 8.65 -1.23 13.85
CA ALA A 77 7.89 -2.47 14.04
C ALA A 77 6.57 -2.22 14.77
N TRP A 78 6.57 -1.35 15.79
CA TRP A 78 5.37 -0.93 16.50
C TRP A 78 4.39 -0.21 15.57
N ALA A 79 4.85 0.79 14.83
CA ALA A 79 4.02 1.53 13.87
C ALA A 79 3.47 0.62 12.77
N ARG A 80 4.28 -0.31 12.27
CA ARG A 80 3.86 -1.30 11.27
C ARG A 80 2.71 -2.16 11.78
N SER A 81 2.85 -2.64 13.01
CA SER A 81 1.89 -3.57 13.62
C SER A 81 0.59 -2.86 14.04
N MET A 82 0.71 -1.68 14.67
CA MET A 82 -0.45 -0.96 15.21
C MET A 82 -1.18 -0.12 14.18
N VAL A 83 -0.45 0.51 13.26
CA VAL A 83 -1.00 1.54 12.36
C VAL A 83 -1.08 1.04 10.92
N ILE A 84 0.04 0.59 10.35
CA ILE A 84 0.12 0.33 8.90
C ILE A 84 -0.74 -0.88 8.51
N ILE A 85 -0.52 -2.03 9.15
CA ILE A 85 -1.24 -3.26 8.82
C ILE A 85 -2.71 -3.13 9.24
N THR A 86 -2.98 -2.66 10.46
CA THR A 86 -4.34 -2.45 10.97
C THR A 86 -5.13 -1.48 10.10
N GLY A 87 -4.54 -0.34 9.72
CA GLY A 87 -5.18 0.64 8.84
C GLY A 87 -5.47 0.08 7.46
N SER A 88 -4.57 -0.74 6.91
CA SER A 88 -4.78 -1.41 5.63
C SER A 88 -5.96 -2.39 5.69
N ILE A 89 -6.07 -3.18 6.77
CA ILE A 89 -7.19 -4.10 6.97
C ILE A 89 -8.51 -3.34 7.15
N ALA A 90 -8.50 -2.26 7.94
CA ALA A 90 -9.68 -1.42 8.16
C ALA A 90 -10.18 -0.78 6.87
N LEU A 91 -9.28 -0.24 6.05
CA LEU A 91 -9.61 0.33 4.74
C LEU A 91 -10.21 -0.73 3.81
N LEU A 92 -9.61 -1.92 3.73
CA LEU A 92 -10.14 -3.02 2.92
C LEU A 92 -11.54 -3.45 3.38
N GLY A 93 -11.77 -3.52 4.71
CA GLY A 93 -13.08 -3.81 5.28
C GLY A 93 -14.13 -2.76 4.93
N PHE A 94 -13.75 -1.48 4.98
CA PHE A 94 -14.62 -0.38 4.56
C PHE A 94 -14.98 -0.47 3.08
N ILE A 95 -13.99 -0.69 2.21
CA ILE A 95 -14.21 -0.84 0.77
C ILE A 95 -15.15 -2.01 0.48
N LEU A 96 -14.93 -3.16 1.13
CA LEU A 96 -15.81 -4.32 0.98
C LEU A 96 -17.25 -4.01 1.42
N GLY A 97 -17.41 -3.33 2.55
CA GLY A 97 -18.71 -2.88 3.04
C GLY A 97 -19.42 -1.95 2.04
N ASP A 98 -18.71 -0.98 1.47
CA ASP A 98 -19.26 -0.03 0.50
C ASP A 98 -19.64 -0.68 -0.84
N TYR A 99 -18.90 -1.71 -1.28
CA TYR A 99 -19.31 -2.47 -2.47
C TYR A 99 -20.49 -3.40 -2.19
N LEU A 100 -20.55 -4.01 -1.00
CA LEU A 100 -21.65 -4.89 -0.62
C LEU A 100 -22.96 -4.12 -0.43
N SER A 101 -22.93 -2.91 0.14
CA SER A 101 -24.10 -2.06 0.30
C SER A 101 -24.72 -1.64 -1.04
N ARG A 102 -23.89 -1.42 -2.06
CA ARG A 102 -24.34 -1.13 -3.43
C ARG A 102 -24.99 -2.34 -4.12
N LEU A 103 -24.58 -3.56 -3.76
CA LEU A 103 -25.10 -4.81 -4.35
C LEU A 103 -26.34 -5.31 -3.62
N PHE A 104 -26.35 -5.19 -2.29
CA PHE A 104 -27.44 -5.57 -1.41
C PHE A 104 -27.73 -4.37 -0.52
N SER A 105 -28.92 -3.79 -0.61
CA SER A 105 -29.30 -2.69 0.31
C SER A 105 -29.33 -3.25 1.73
N LEU A 106 -28.29 -2.95 2.51
CA LEU A 106 -28.05 -3.49 3.86
C LEU A 106 -28.86 -2.74 4.95
N GLY A 107 -29.90 -2.00 4.56
CA GLY A 107 -30.74 -1.19 5.45
C GLY A 107 -30.28 0.26 5.62
N ASP A 108 -30.96 1.03 6.48
CA ASP A 108 -30.89 2.51 6.56
C ASP A 108 -29.52 3.10 6.98
N HIS A 109 -28.56 2.27 7.40
CA HIS A 109 -27.19 2.69 7.77
C HIS A 109 -26.14 2.37 6.68
N SER A 110 -26.62 1.95 5.51
CA SER A 110 -25.82 1.74 4.30
C SER A 110 -25.26 3.08 3.79
N SER A 111 -24.00 3.07 3.31
CA SER A 111 -23.36 4.21 2.64
C SER A 111 -23.92 4.52 1.25
N ALA A 112 -24.76 3.62 0.72
CA ALA A 112 -25.51 3.75 -0.53
C ALA A 112 -26.98 4.05 -0.26
#